data_AF-K1Y6Y7-F1
#
_entry.id   AF-K1Y6Y7-F1
#
_cell.length_a   1.000
_cell.length_b   1.000
_cell.length_c   1.000
_cell.angle_alpha   90.00
_cell.angle_beta   90.00
_cell.angle_gamma   90.00
#
_symmetry.space_group_name_H-M   'P 1'
#
loop_
_entity.id
_entity.type
_entity.pdbx_description
1 polymer ?
#
loop_
_entity_poly.entity_id
_entity_poly.type
_entity_poly.pdbx_seq_one_letter_code
_entity_poly.pdbx_strand_id
1 'polypeptide(L)' 'MKNDKTIFDKSLEGSGSFSCEQELNIGNYLNKTIPEEYIRRGNIGLPEISEREVVKHYTHLSERTFSVDSN' A
#
# COMPACT_ATOMS: atom_id res chain seq x y z
N MET A 1 -20.97 12.46 13.23
CA MET A 1 -20.47 11.74 12.04
C MET A 1 -19.55 10.63 12.54
N LYS A 2 -19.84 9.37 12.23
CA LYS A 2 -18.86 8.30 12.47
C LYS A 2 -17.78 8.48 11.41
N ASN A 3 -16.56 8.82 11.83
CA ASN A 3 -15.43 8.87 10.90
C ASN A 3 -15.11 7.44 10.48
N ASP A 4 -15.19 7.17 9.17
CA ASP A 4 -14.67 5.92 8.62
C ASP A 4 -13.15 5.93 8.74
N LYS A 5 -12.59 4.81 9.22
CA LYS A 5 -11.15 4.62 9.33
C LYS A 5 -10.51 4.68 7.93
N THR A 6 -9.44 5.47 7.80
CA THR A 6 -8.62 5.50 6.58
C THR A 6 -7.89 4.18 6.39
N ILE A 7 -7.32 3.96 5.20
CA ILE A 7 -6.45 2.80 4.97
C ILE A 7 -5.21 2.81 5.86
N PHE A 8 -4.73 4.00 6.25
CA PHE A 8 -3.60 4.17 7.18
C PHE A 8 -3.98 3.81 8.61
N ASP A 9 -5.19 4.13 9.06
CA ASP A 9 -5.70 3.74 10.38
C ASP A 9 -5.91 2.21 10.51
N LYS A 10 -5.95 1.50 9.38
CA LYS A 10 -6.08 0.05 9.29
C LYS A 10 -4.74 -0.65 9.06
N SER A 11 -3.65 0.10 8.93
CA SER A 11 -2.30 -0.42 8.73
C SER A 11 -1.83 -1.19 9.96
N LEU A 12 -1.16 -2.31 9.72
CA LEU A 12 -0.53 -3.15 10.72
C LEU A 12 0.90 -3.46 10.27
N GLU A 13 1.90 -3.09 11.08
CA GLU A 13 3.30 -3.38 10.77
C GLU A 13 3.51 -4.88 10.52
N GLY A 14 4.19 -5.21 9.42
CA GLY A 14 4.43 -6.56 8.94
C GLY A 14 3.25 -7.20 8.18
N SER A 15 2.12 -6.50 8.02
CA SER A 15 0.96 -7.00 7.26
C SER A 15 1.13 -6.73 5.77
N GLY A 16 2.14 -7.34 5.14
CA GLY A 16 2.34 -7.27 3.70
C GLY A 16 1.57 -8.36 2.96
N SER A 17 0.79 -8.01 1.94
CA SER A 17 0.05 -8.98 1.12
C SER A 17 0.64 -9.20 -0.27
N PHE A 18 1.41 -8.24 -0.77
CA PHE A 18 1.97 -8.36 -2.12
C PHE A 18 3.36 -8.98 -2.03
N SER A 19 3.44 -10.26 -2.42
CA SER A 19 4.70 -10.93 -2.73
C SER A 19 4.83 -11.06 -4.24
N CYS A 20 5.84 -10.43 -4.83
CA CYS A 20 6.21 -10.72 -6.21
C CYS A 20 6.95 -12.06 -6.24
N GLU A 21 6.54 -12.98 -7.11
CA GLU A 21 7.16 -14.32 -7.26
C GLU A 21 8.62 -14.26 -7.73
N GLN A 22 9.02 -13.13 -8.32
CA GLN A 22 10.41 -12.83 -8.57
C GLN A 22 10.99 -12.20 -7.32
N GLU A 23 11.84 -12.94 -6.61
CA GLU A 23 12.83 -12.37 -5.69
C GLU A 23 13.78 -11.48 -6.50
N LEU A 24 13.31 -10.28 -6.81
CA LEU A 24 14.13 -9.20 -7.32
C LEU A 24 15.11 -8.90 -6.18
N ASN A 25 16.34 -9.40 -6.31
CA ASN A 25 17.43 -9.16 -5.37
C ASN A 25 17.87 -7.68 -5.48
N ILE A 26 16.97 -6.81 -5.02
CA ILE A 26 17.05 -5.35 -5.14
C ILE A 26 18.23 -4.83 -4.35
N GLY A 27 18.59 -5.48 -3.22
CA GLY A 27 19.71 -5.05 -2.39
C GLY A 27 21.05 -4.97 -3.14
N ASN A 28 21.37 -5.98 -3.95
CA ASN A 28 22.60 -5.98 -4.76
C ASN A 28 22.52 -5.04 -5.98
N TYR A 29 21.33 -4.78 -6.49
CA TYR A 29 21.11 -3.89 -7.64
C TYR A 29 21.18 -2.41 -7.24
N LEU A 30 20.58 -2.04 -6.10
CA LEU A 30 20.55 -0.66 -5.62
C LEU A 30 21.95 -0.07 -5.44
N ASN A 31 22.84 -0.80 -4.76
CA ASN A 31 24.21 -0.34 -4.52
C ASN A 31 25.08 -0.25 -5.79
N LYS A 32 24.70 -0.95 -6.86
CA LYS A 32 25.42 -0.94 -8.15
C LYS A 32 24.90 0.09 -9.12
N THR A 33 23.65 0.54 -8.96
CA THR A 33 22.95 1.36 -9.95
C THR A 33 22.59 2.75 -9.43
N ILE A 34 22.41 2.92 -8.12
CA ILE A 34 22.02 4.19 -7.51
C ILE A 34 23.10 4.61 -6.49
N PRO A 35 23.74 5.77 -6.67
CA PRO A 35 24.68 6.30 -5.68
C PRO A 35 24.04 6.49 -4.31
N GLU A 36 24.81 6.29 -3.24
CA GLU A 36 24.31 6.22 -1.86
C GLU A 36 23.63 7.52 -1.40
N GLU A 37 24.05 8.68 -1.92
CA GLU A 37 23.42 9.96 -1.62
C GLU A 37 21.97 10.08 -2.10
N TYR A 38 21.57 9.28 -3.09
CA TYR A 38 20.22 9.26 -3.65
C TYR A 38 19.34 8.13 -3.07
N ILE A 39 19.89 7.26 -2.22
CA ILE A 39 19.13 6.18 -1.59
C ILE A 39 18.34 6.71 -0.39
N ARG A 40 17.04 6.38 -0.34
CA ARG A 40 16.16 6.72 0.77
C ARG A 40 16.57 5.96 2.04
N ARG A 41 16.81 6.69 3.15
CA ARG A 41 17.17 6.13 4.47
C ARG A 41 16.00 6.00 5.46
N GLY A 42 14.87 6.65 5.19
CA GLY A 42 13.71 6.68 6.09
C GLY A 42 12.56 5.76 5.64
N ASN A 43 11.65 5.45 6.58
CA ASN A 43 10.44 4.66 6.31
C ASN A 43 9.62 5.28 5.15
N ILE A 44 9.09 4.44 4.27
CA ILE A 44 8.27 4.84 3.11
C ILE A 44 6.94 5.50 3.52
N GLY A 45 6.39 5.11 4.68
CA GLY A 45 5.13 5.64 5.21
C GLY A 45 3.89 5.15 4.45
N LEU A 46 4.00 4.00 3.77
CA LEU A 46 2.86 3.36 3.11
C LEU A 46 2.10 2.47 4.11
N PRO A 47 0.79 2.28 3.92
CA PRO A 47 0.02 1.38 4.76
C PRO A 47 0.43 -0.06 4.47
N GLU A 48 0.70 -0.81 5.54
CA GLU A 48 0.97 -2.25 5.52
C GLU A 48 -0.33 -2.97 5.87
N ILE A 49 -1.00 -3.53 4.85
CA ILE A 49 -2.32 -4.12 5.00
C ILE A 49 -2.48 -5.35 4.08
N SER A 50 -3.18 -6.39 4.57
CA SER A 50 -3.49 -7.59 3.79
C SER A 50 -4.41 -7.32 2.58
N GLU A 51 -4.32 -8.14 1.53
CA GLU A 51 -5.08 -7.99 0.28
C GLU A 51 -6.58 -7.90 0.54
N ARG A 52 -7.05 -8.80 1.41
CA ARG A 52 -8.45 -8.87 1.80
C ARG A 52 -8.94 -7.56 2.40
N GLU A 53 -8.14 -6.93 3.24
CA GLU A 53 -8.50 -5.65 3.86
C GLU A 53 -8.41 -4.48 2.89
N VAL A 54 -7.47 -4.52 1.92
CA VAL A 54 -7.42 -3.60 0.78
C VAL A 54 -8.70 -3.65 -0.04
N VAL A 55 -9.11 -4.86 -0.48
CA VAL A 55 -10.33 -5.07 -1.26
C VAL A 55 -11.53 -4.53 -0.52
N LYS A 56 -11.72 -4.92 0.76
CA LYS A 56 -12.82 -4.40 1.58
C LYS A 56 -12.84 -2.89 1.68
N HIS A 57 -11.68 -2.26 1.87
CA HIS A 57 -11.60 -0.81 2.00
C HIS A 57 -12.05 -0.11 0.71
N TYR A 58 -11.54 -0.55 -0.44
CA TYR A 58 -11.88 0.07 -1.72
C TYR A 58 -13.29 -0.28 -2.22
N THR A 59 -13.83 -1.46 -1.91
CA THR A 59 -15.23 -1.79 -2.17
C THR A 59 -16.16 -0.84 -1.40
N HIS A 60 -15.96 -0.67 -0.09
CA HIS A 60 -16.72 0.30 0.72
C HIS A 60 -16.59 1.74 0.21
N LEU A 61 -15.41 2.12 -0.30
CA LEU A 61 -15.21 3.45 -0.86
C LEU A 61 -15.98 3.65 -2.18
N SER A 62 -16.09 2.61 -3.01
CA SER A 62 -16.82 2.67 -4.28
C SER A 62 -18.32 2.92 -4.08
N GLU A 63 -18.94 2.31 -3.06
CA GLU A 63 -20.36 2.51 -2.72
C GLU A 63 -20.68 3.96 -2.31
N ARG A 64 -19.66 4.72 -1.92
CA ARG A 64 -19.79 6.11 -1.49
C ARG A 64 -19.47 7.10 -2.60
N THR A 65 -19.10 6.59 -3.78
CA THR A 65 -18.84 7.40 -4.97
C THR A 65 -20.14 7.53 -5.75
N PHE A 66 -20.46 8.75 -6.21
CA PHE A 66 -21.63 8.95 -7.06
C PHE A 66 -21.32 8.40 -8.46
N SER A 67 -22.10 7.44 -8.94
CA SER A 67 -21.97 6.91 -10.30
C SER A 67 -23.09 7.44 -11.18
N VAL A 68 -22.76 7.75 -12.44
CA VAL A 68 -23.74 8.12 -13.47
C VAL A 68 -24.64 6.92 -13.83
N ASP A 69 -24.13 5.70 -13.64
CA ASP A 69 -24.86 4.46 -13.89
C ASP A 69 -25.80 4.05 -12.73
N SER A 70 -25.87 4.84 -11.65
CA SER A 70 -26.81 4.60 -10.54
C SER A 70 -28.18 5.21 -10.87
N ASN A 71 -28.93 4.54 -11.75
CA ASN A 71 -30.30 4.87 -12.12
C ASN A 71 -31.33 4.15 -11.23
#